data_AF-A0A956QUE1-F1
#
_entry.id   AF-A0A956QUE1-F1
#
_cell.length_a   1.000
_cell.length_b   1.000
_cell.length_c   1.000
_cell.angle_alpha   90.00
_cell.angle_beta   90.00
_cell.angle_gamma   90.00
#
_symmetry.space_group_name_H-M   'P 1'
#
loop_
_entity.id
_entity.type
_entity.pdbx_description
1 polymer ?
#
loop_
_entity_poly.entity_id
_entity_poly.type
_entity_poly.pdbx_seq_one_letter_code
_entity_poly.pdbx_strand_id
1 'polypeptide(L)'
;MDRLFEQRHALLKEHRRLELGDPKQCPDWKVMHDEYIAMDNKIKDTLLKRGPSAIPGLVKRMKGPDASLSENILIALGPESVAPVIEYARKEGDITNAGIVLIGIGKPCVEPLYKELASEQPHMRDLALNVLIELAGLRLASDKSNRLPPIDPYLHQTAHYDEIVKALDIEQDPSLKAKLVVLFGATSKPDVPKRLMEMIENEPSPEVHYQATGSLIAALRPLYGDQYTETCEFLLKRLETEKDESLRVAILDPFVSVSSRFKPPMEVLRKSAADPASKVRITALKAIFCNYGDDKAVQKEMISLLKEGDSDTKGAVRLCVYYLNDRDNHPQLDPELNYLVYHNRK
;
A
#
# COMPACT_ATOMS: atom_id res chain seq x y z
N MET A 1 28.35 -23.53 -15.83
CA MET A 1 27.25 -22.54 -15.78
C MET A 1 27.15 -21.86 -17.14
N ASP A 2 28.21 -21.20 -17.60
CA ASP A 2 28.25 -20.49 -18.89
C ASP A 2 27.79 -21.35 -20.08
N ARG A 3 28.32 -22.57 -20.23
CA ARG A 3 27.90 -23.52 -21.27
C ARG A 3 26.40 -23.83 -21.31
N LEU A 4 25.72 -23.83 -20.16
CA LEU A 4 24.26 -24.07 -20.12
C LEU A 4 23.49 -22.84 -20.61
N PHE A 5 23.93 -21.65 -20.20
CA PHE A 5 23.34 -20.39 -20.67
C PHE A 5 23.62 -20.13 -22.15
N GLU A 6 24.77 -20.53 -22.67
CA GLU A 6 25.07 -20.49 -24.11
C GLU A 6 24.10 -21.39 -24.91
N GLN A 7 23.85 -22.62 -24.43
CA GLN A 7 22.87 -23.52 -25.04
C GLN A 7 21.46 -22.92 -25.01
N ARG A 8 21.07 -22.32 -23.88
CA ARG A 8 19.81 -21.59 -23.74
C ARG A 8 19.71 -20.42 -24.71
N HIS A 9 20.76 -19.63 -24.89
CA HIS A 9 20.76 -18.49 -25.82
C HIS A 9 20.60 -18.92 -27.27
N ALA A 10 21.24 -20.02 -27.65
CA ALA A 10 21.07 -20.59 -28.99
C ALA A 10 19.60 -20.98 -29.25
N LEU A 11 18.96 -21.63 -28.27
CA LEU A 11 17.52 -21.92 -28.33
C LEU A 11 16.70 -20.63 -28.34
N LEU A 12 16.90 -19.71 -27.40
CA LEU A 12 16.14 -18.45 -27.32
C LEU A 12 16.19 -17.64 -28.62
N LYS A 13 17.34 -17.59 -29.29
CA LYS A 13 17.50 -16.90 -30.57
C LYS A 13 16.62 -17.52 -31.66
N GLU A 14 16.62 -18.85 -31.72
CA GLU A 14 15.81 -19.60 -32.68
C GLU A 14 14.32 -19.52 -32.33
N HIS A 15 13.98 -19.47 -31.04
CA HIS A 15 12.61 -19.30 -30.54
C HIS A 15 12.07 -17.95 -30.98
N ARG A 16 12.77 -16.85 -30.68
CA ARG A 16 12.35 -15.51 -31.13
C ARG A 16 12.26 -15.36 -32.65
N ARG A 17 13.10 -16.07 -33.42
CA ARG A 17 13.06 -16.07 -34.89
C ARG A 17 11.72 -16.60 -35.40
N LEU A 18 11.23 -17.69 -34.81
CA LEU A 18 9.96 -18.32 -35.19
C LEU A 18 8.75 -17.53 -34.66
N GLU A 19 8.90 -16.87 -33.51
CA GLU A 19 7.87 -16.06 -32.85
C GLU A 19 7.53 -14.76 -33.63
N LEU A 20 8.50 -14.22 -34.37
CA LEU A 20 8.31 -13.09 -35.30
C LEU A 20 7.70 -13.50 -36.66
N GLY A 21 7.57 -14.81 -36.93
CA GLY A 21 6.78 -15.36 -38.04
C GLY A 21 5.33 -15.66 -37.63
N ASP A 22 4.49 -16.21 -38.52
CA ASP A 22 3.17 -16.73 -38.12
C ASP A 22 3.36 -18.06 -37.36
N PRO A 23 3.17 -18.13 -36.03
CA PRO A 23 3.45 -19.33 -35.24
C PRO A 23 2.57 -20.52 -35.65
N LYS A 24 1.41 -20.25 -36.29
CA LYS A 24 0.50 -21.29 -36.78
C LYS A 24 0.99 -21.96 -38.07
N GLN A 25 2.00 -21.38 -38.73
CA GLN A 25 2.59 -21.89 -39.98
C GLN A 25 3.90 -22.65 -39.75
N CYS A 26 4.37 -22.77 -38.51
CA CYS A 26 5.59 -23.50 -38.16
C CYS A 26 5.24 -24.79 -37.38
N PRO A 27 5.25 -25.97 -38.02
CA PRO A 27 4.96 -27.26 -37.36
C PRO A 27 5.87 -27.53 -36.15
N ASP A 28 7.08 -26.97 -36.18
CA ASP A 28 8.13 -27.21 -35.20
C ASP A 28 8.10 -26.22 -34.02
N TRP A 29 7.24 -25.20 -34.04
CA TRP A 29 7.16 -24.17 -32.98
C TRP A 29 6.96 -24.79 -31.60
N LYS A 30 6.02 -25.74 -31.49
CA LYS A 30 5.70 -26.37 -30.21
C LYS A 30 6.87 -27.18 -29.67
N VAL A 31 7.51 -28.00 -30.51
CA VAL A 31 8.67 -28.81 -30.13
C VAL A 31 9.80 -27.92 -29.63
N MET A 32 10.05 -26.82 -30.35
CA MET A 32 11.10 -25.87 -30.07
C MET A 32 10.85 -25.07 -28.78
N HIS A 33 9.59 -24.66 -28.56
CA HIS A 33 9.16 -24.03 -27.30
C HIS A 33 9.28 -25.00 -26.11
N ASP A 34 8.89 -26.26 -26.28
CA ASP A 34 9.01 -27.31 -25.25
C ASP A 34 10.50 -27.58 -24.92
N GLU A 35 11.39 -27.59 -25.92
CA GLU A 35 12.84 -27.70 -25.73
C GLU A 35 13.44 -26.50 -24.98
N TYR A 36 12.99 -25.29 -25.29
CA TYR A 36 13.39 -24.08 -24.57
C TYR A 36 12.97 -24.15 -23.09
N ILE A 37 11.72 -24.53 -22.81
CA ILE A 37 11.24 -24.75 -21.44
C ILE A 37 12.03 -25.86 -20.73
N ALA A 38 12.31 -26.96 -21.43
CA ALA A 38 13.10 -28.07 -20.88
C ALA A 38 14.54 -27.63 -20.53
N MET A 39 15.13 -26.73 -21.32
CA MET A 39 16.44 -26.15 -21.02
C MET A 39 16.40 -25.27 -19.77
N ASP A 40 15.38 -24.42 -19.62
CA ASP A 40 15.22 -23.59 -18.42
C ASP A 40 15.06 -24.45 -17.16
N ASN A 41 14.26 -25.51 -17.22
CA ASN A 41 14.12 -26.48 -16.13
C ASN A 41 15.44 -27.20 -15.82
N LYS A 42 16.18 -27.63 -16.85
CA LYS A 42 17.49 -28.27 -16.68
C LYS A 42 18.50 -27.33 -16.00
N ILE A 43 18.53 -26.06 -16.39
CA ILE A 43 19.39 -25.05 -15.77
C ILE A 43 19.00 -24.88 -14.30
N LYS A 44 17.70 -24.68 -14.03
CA LYS A 44 17.16 -24.53 -12.67
C LYS A 44 17.56 -25.70 -11.79
N ASP A 45 17.28 -26.94 -12.20
CA ASP A 45 17.59 -28.15 -11.44
C ASP A 45 19.09 -28.29 -11.18
N THR A 46 19.92 -28.00 -12.19
CA THR A 46 21.38 -28.11 -12.07
C THR A 46 21.93 -27.09 -11.08
N LEU A 47 21.43 -25.85 -11.12
CA LEU A 47 21.93 -24.78 -10.26
C LEU A 47 21.38 -24.88 -8.83
N LEU A 48 20.14 -25.34 -8.65
CA LEU A 48 19.59 -25.63 -7.33
C LEU A 48 20.34 -26.77 -6.64
N LYS A 49 20.70 -27.84 -7.36
CA LYS A 49 21.57 -28.91 -6.82
C LYS A 49 22.94 -28.42 -6.39
N ARG A 50 23.45 -27.37 -7.05
CA ARG A 50 24.72 -26.73 -6.71
C ARG A 50 24.62 -25.82 -5.47
N GLY A 51 23.40 -25.42 -5.11
CA GLY A 51 23.10 -24.63 -3.92
C GLY A 51 23.77 -23.25 -3.93
N PRO A 52 24.10 -22.71 -2.73
CA PRO A 52 24.61 -21.34 -2.57
C PRO A 52 25.86 -21.00 -3.41
N SER A 53 26.66 -21.99 -3.79
CA SER A 53 27.84 -21.76 -4.64
C SER A 53 27.51 -21.29 -6.07
N ALA A 54 26.24 -21.37 -6.49
CA ALA A 54 25.77 -20.82 -7.76
C ALA A 54 25.48 -19.30 -7.69
N ILE A 55 25.25 -18.75 -6.50
CA ILE A 55 24.73 -17.38 -6.31
C ILE A 55 25.59 -16.31 -7.00
N PRO A 56 26.94 -16.27 -6.87
CA PRO A 56 27.73 -15.22 -7.51
C PRO A 56 27.61 -15.19 -9.05
N GLY A 57 27.41 -16.36 -9.67
CA GLY A 57 27.24 -16.47 -11.12
C GLY A 57 25.84 -16.09 -11.60
N LEU A 58 24.83 -16.29 -10.74
CA LEU A 58 23.44 -15.89 -10.95
C LEU A 58 23.27 -14.38 -10.78
N VAL A 59 23.84 -13.80 -9.72
CA VAL A 59 23.79 -12.34 -9.48
C VAL A 59 24.34 -11.55 -10.67
N LYS A 60 25.45 -12.00 -11.27
CA LYS A 60 26.01 -11.39 -12.50
C LYS A 60 25.08 -11.44 -13.71
N ARG A 61 24.09 -12.34 -13.70
CA ARG A 61 23.11 -12.57 -14.77
C ARG A 61 21.75 -11.95 -14.48
N MET A 62 21.61 -11.18 -13.40
CA MET A 62 20.40 -10.41 -13.12
C MET A 62 20.22 -9.24 -14.10
N LYS A 63 21.20 -8.94 -14.96
CA LYS A 63 21.07 -8.06 -16.11
C LYS A 63 21.00 -8.85 -17.41
N GLY A 64 20.16 -8.40 -18.33
CA GLY A 64 20.11 -8.91 -19.70
C GLY A 64 19.17 -10.11 -19.90
N PRO A 65 19.39 -10.95 -20.94
CA PRO A 65 18.42 -11.94 -21.41
C PRO A 65 18.18 -13.11 -20.45
N ASP A 66 19.01 -13.23 -19.41
CA ASP A 66 18.93 -14.29 -18.40
C ASP A 66 18.36 -13.82 -17.07
N ALA A 67 18.01 -12.53 -16.94
CA ALA A 67 17.58 -11.91 -15.68
C ALA A 67 16.45 -12.72 -15.01
N SER A 68 15.34 -12.93 -15.71
CA SER A 68 14.18 -13.65 -15.17
C SER A 68 14.49 -15.08 -14.72
N LEU A 69 15.29 -15.84 -15.48
CA LEU A 69 15.69 -17.19 -15.06
C LEU A 69 16.60 -17.14 -13.84
N SER A 70 17.51 -16.17 -13.80
CA SER A 70 18.43 -15.98 -12.68
C SER A 70 17.68 -15.61 -11.40
N GLU A 71 16.75 -14.65 -11.48
CA GLU A 71 15.88 -14.22 -10.39
C GLU A 71 15.10 -15.39 -9.79
N ASN A 72 14.45 -16.20 -10.62
CA ASN A 72 13.70 -17.37 -10.18
C ASN A 72 14.56 -18.40 -9.43
N ILE A 73 15.82 -18.57 -9.85
CA ILE A 73 16.75 -19.49 -9.18
C ILE A 73 17.25 -18.87 -7.87
N LEU A 74 17.57 -17.59 -7.85
CA LEU A 74 17.99 -16.87 -6.63
C LEU A 74 16.89 -16.88 -5.56
N ILE A 75 15.63 -16.68 -5.96
CA ILE A 75 14.46 -16.81 -5.08
C ILE A 75 14.37 -18.23 -4.51
N ALA A 76 14.50 -19.25 -5.36
CA ALA A 76 14.44 -20.64 -4.93
C ALA A 76 15.64 -21.08 -4.05
N LEU A 77 16.79 -20.41 -4.17
CA LEU A 77 17.94 -20.58 -3.27
C LEU A 77 17.72 -19.88 -1.91
N GLY A 78 16.81 -18.91 -1.82
CA GLY A 78 16.30 -18.40 -0.57
C GLY A 78 17.26 -17.45 0.18
N PRO A 79 17.34 -17.53 1.53
CA PRO A 79 18.04 -16.57 2.39
C PRO A 79 19.49 -16.26 1.99
N GLU A 80 20.22 -17.27 1.51
CA GLU A 80 21.62 -17.16 1.11
C GLU A 80 21.83 -16.18 -0.05
N SER A 81 20.78 -15.91 -0.84
CA SER A 81 20.78 -14.95 -1.94
C SER A 81 20.66 -13.50 -1.49
N VAL A 82 20.19 -13.23 -0.26
CA VAL A 82 19.83 -11.87 0.19
C VAL A 82 21.03 -10.91 0.17
N ALA A 83 22.10 -11.24 0.88
CA ALA A 83 23.27 -10.35 0.98
C ALA A 83 23.96 -10.12 -0.39
N PRO A 84 24.16 -11.16 -1.24
CA PRO A 84 24.66 -10.97 -2.59
C PRO A 84 23.78 -10.09 -3.48
N VAL A 85 22.45 -10.16 -3.36
CA VAL A 85 21.51 -9.34 -4.13
C VAL A 85 21.51 -7.89 -3.67
N ILE A 86 21.58 -7.63 -2.36
CA ILE A 86 21.73 -6.27 -1.82
C ILE A 86 23.05 -5.64 -2.28
N GLU A 87 24.15 -6.40 -2.23
CA GLU A 87 25.46 -5.93 -2.68
C GLU A 87 25.48 -5.66 -4.19
N TYR A 88 24.75 -6.47 -4.97
CA TYR A 88 24.52 -6.21 -6.39
C TYR A 88 23.80 -4.90 -6.61
N ALA A 89 22.66 -4.67 -5.94
CA ALA A 89 21.92 -3.42 -6.07
C ALA A 89 22.79 -2.20 -5.77
N ARG A 90 23.60 -2.28 -4.71
CA ARG A 90 24.53 -1.22 -4.29
C ARG A 90 25.59 -0.89 -5.34
N LYS A 91 26.17 -1.91 -5.98
CA LYS A 91 27.24 -1.74 -6.97
C LYS A 91 26.71 -1.32 -8.33
N GLU A 92 25.60 -1.92 -8.72
CA GLU A 92 25.12 -1.93 -10.10
C GLU A 92 23.96 -0.95 -10.34
N GLY A 93 23.39 -0.38 -9.27
CA GLY A 93 22.25 0.53 -9.30
C GLY A 93 20.94 -0.09 -9.81
N ASP A 94 20.91 -1.42 -10.00
CA ASP A 94 19.77 -2.15 -10.55
C ASP A 94 18.81 -2.57 -9.43
N ILE A 95 18.03 -1.60 -8.97
CA ILE A 95 17.07 -1.79 -7.87
C ILE A 95 15.83 -2.59 -8.32
N THR A 96 15.49 -2.60 -9.61
CA THR A 96 14.29 -3.30 -10.11
C THR A 96 14.44 -4.80 -9.96
N ASN A 97 15.49 -5.39 -10.55
CA ASN A 97 15.69 -6.84 -10.51
C ASN A 97 16.07 -7.31 -9.11
N ALA A 98 16.84 -6.50 -8.37
CA ALA A 98 17.11 -6.76 -6.95
C ALA A 98 15.82 -6.79 -6.12
N GLY A 99 14.92 -5.83 -6.31
CA GLY A 99 13.64 -5.76 -5.63
C GLY A 99 12.78 -6.99 -5.87
N ILE A 100 12.65 -7.44 -7.14
CA ILE A 100 11.91 -8.66 -7.51
C ILE A 100 12.41 -9.87 -6.73
N VAL A 101 13.73 -10.07 -6.69
CA VAL A 101 14.34 -11.21 -5.98
C VAL A 101 14.11 -11.10 -4.47
N LEU A 102 14.32 -9.92 -3.88
CA LEU A 102 14.17 -9.74 -2.43
C LEU A 102 12.71 -9.90 -1.98
N ILE A 103 11.74 -9.41 -2.76
CA ILE A 103 10.30 -9.65 -2.53
C ILE A 103 10.00 -11.14 -2.63
N GLY A 104 10.51 -11.81 -3.68
CA GLY A 104 10.30 -13.25 -3.87
C GLY A 104 10.91 -14.12 -2.77
N ILE A 105 12.02 -13.70 -2.16
CA ILE A 105 12.61 -14.38 -0.99
C ILE A 105 11.78 -14.16 0.27
N GLY A 106 11.21 -12.96 0.45
CA GLY A 106 10.34 -12.63 1.57
C GLY A 106 11.08 -12.33 2.87
N LYS A 107 10.54 -12.80 4.01
CA LYS A 107 10.99 -12.46 5.38
C LYS A 107 12.51 -12.40 5.62
N PRO A 108 13.37 -13.28 5.07
CA PRO A 108 14.81 -13.21 5.29
C PRO A 108 15.49 -11.89 4.90
N CYS A 109 14.88 -11.07 4.04
CA CYS A 109 15.47 -9.79 3.63
C CYS A 109 15.12 -8.60 4.54
N VAL A 110 14.16 -8.75 5.45
CA VAL A 110 13.63 -7.65 6.29
C VAL A 110 14.73 -6.99 7.11
N GLU A 111 15.46 -7.77 7.90
CA GLU A 111 16.55 -7.30 8.76
C GLU A 111 17.68 -6.60 7.97
N PRO A 112 18.22 -7.19 6.88
CA PRO A 112 19.15 -6.50 6.01
C PRO A 112 18.61 -5.18 5.43
N LEU A 113 17.35 -5.14 4.99
CA LEU A 113 16.78 -3.94 4.35
C LEU A 113 16.55 -2.80 5.34
N TYR A 114 16.20 -3.09 6.59
CA TYR A 114 16.12 -2.05 7.62
C TYR A 114 17.44 -1.31 7.84
N LYS A 115 18.58 -2.01 7.71
CA LYS A 115 19.91 -1.38 7.76
C LYS A 115 20.16 -0.46 6.57
N GLU A 116 19.59 -0.79 5.41
CA GLU A 116 19.73 0.02 4.19
C GLU A 116 18.82 1.26 4.17
N LEU A 117 17.83 1.39 5.07
CA LEU A 117 17.02 2.62 5.20
C LEU A 117 17.87 3.85 5.56
N ALA A 118 18.99 3.64 6.26
CA ALA A 118 19.95 4.69 6.60
C ALA A 118 21.15 4.75 5.62
N SER A 119 21.05 4.11 4.46
CA SER A 119 22.12 4.10 3.47
C SER A 119 22.39 5.51 2.94
N GLU A 120 23.67 5.86 2.77
CA GLU A 120 24.07 7.12 2.13
C GLU A 120 23.69 7.18 0.65
N GLN A 121 23.36 6.02 0.05
CA GLN A 121 22.97 5.93 -1.35
C GLN A 121 21.44 6.03 -1.50
N PRO A 122 20.90 7.10 -2.13
CA PRO A 122 19.45 7.30 -2.20
C PRO A 122 18.68 6.14 -2.85
N HIS A 123 19.25 5.52 -3.88
CA HIS A 123 18.61 4.38 -4.56
C HIS A 123 18.53 3.13 -3.65
N MET A 124 19.45 2.96 -2.69
CA MET A 124 19.40 1.87 -1.73
C MET A 124 18.31 2.10 -0.69
N ARG A 125 18.12 3.35 -0.25
CA ARG A 125 16.99 3.72 0.61
C ARG A 125 15.65 3.46 -0.08
N ASP A 126 15.52 3.85 -1.36
CA ASP A 126 14.31 3.60 -2.14
C ASP A 126 14.06 2.09 -2.35
N LEU A 127 15.09 1.31 -2.71
CA LEU A 127 14.98 -0.15 -2.81
C LEU A 127 14.49 -0.77 -1.50
N ALA A 128 15.17 -0.46 -0.40
CA ALA A 128 14.84 -1.00 0.92
C ALA A 128 13.40 -0.69 1.30
N LEU A 129 13.00 0.57 1.12
CA LEU A 129 11.68 1.04 1.48
C LEU A 129 10.58 0.41 0.64
N ASN A 130 10.76 0.33 -0.69
CA ASN A 130 9.78 -0.29 -1.58
C ASN A 130 9.60 -1.78 -1.27
N VAL A 131 10.70 -2.51 -1.03
CA VAL A 131 10.62 -3.93 -0.68
C VAL A 131 9.97 -4.13 0.69
N LEU A 132 10.32 -3.32 1.70
CA LEU A 132 9.72 -3.42 3.04
C LEU A 132 8.22 -3.11 3.03
N ILE A 133 7.79 -2.08 2.28
CA ILE A 133 6.36 -1.74 2.09
C ILE A 133 5.61 -2.89 1.43
N GLU A 134 6.16 -3.44 0.33
CA GLU A 134 5.53 -4.54 -0.40
C GLU A 134 5.40 -5.79 0.47
N LEU A 135 6.47 -6.17 1.19
CA LEU A 135 6.45 -7.32 2.09
C LEU A 135 5.48 -7.14 3.26
N ALA A 136 5.28 -5.90 3.72
CA ALA A 136 4.32 -5.58 4.77
C ALA A 136 2.88 -5.50 4.24
N GLY A 137 2.68 -5.65 2.92
CA GLY A 137 1.39 -5.43 2.27
C GLY A 137 0.88 -4.00 2.47
N LEU A 138 1.77 -3.05 2.75
CA LEU A 138 1.44 -1.65 2.94
C LEU A 138 1.23 -1.01 1.56
N ARG A 139 0.29 -0.08 1.48
CA ARG A 139 0.04 0.71 0.27
C ARG A 139 0.09 2.18 0.62
N LEU A 140 0.66 2.97 -0.28
CA LEU A 140 0.56 4.43 -0.21
C LEU A 140 -0.91 4.82 -0.39
N ALA A 141 -1.36 5.82 0.36
CA ALA A 141 -2.75 6.28 0.27
C ALA A 141 -3.11 6.83 -1.13
N SER A 142 -2.11 7.10 -1.99
CA SER A 142 -2.29 7.50 -3.39
C SER A 142 -2.63 6.34 -4.33
N ASP A 143 -2.50 5.08 -3.88
CA ASP A 143 -2.91 3.90 -4.65
C ASP A 143 -4.45 3.81 -4.68
N LYS A 144 -5.05 4.03 -5.86
CA LYS A 144 -6.50 4.15 -6.08
C LYS A 144 -7.29 2.84 -5.87
N SER A 145 -6.62 1.76 -5.46
CA SER A 145 -7.25 0.49 -5.09
C SER A 145 -7.90 0.63 -3.70
N ASN A 146 -9.20 0.86 -3.69
CA ASN A 146 -10.00 1.37 -2.56
C ASN A 146 -10.23 0.36 -1.40
N ARG A 147 -9.21 -0.40 -1.00
CA ARG A 147 -9.27 -1.34 0.14
C ARG A 147 -7.93 -1.34 0.87
N LEU A 148 -7.89 -0.75 2.06
CA LEU A 148 -6.84 -1.02 3.06
C LEU A 148 -6.81 -2.54 3.29
N PRO A 149 -5.72 -3.25 2.97
CA PRO A 149 -5.67 -4.69 3.19
C PRO A 149 -5.72 -5.00 4.70
N PRO A 150 -6.09 -6.24 5.08
CA PRO A 150 -5.75 -6.76 6.38
C PRO A 150 -4.22 -6.70 6.50
N ILE A 151 -3.80 -5.83 7.40
CA ILE A 151 -2.43 -5.61 7.81
C ILE A 151 -1.81 -6.97 8.20
N ASP A 152 -0.73 -7.40 7.54
CA ASP A 152 -0.03 -8.64 7.93
C ASP A 152 0.70 -8.40 9.26
N PRO A 153 0.29 -9.08 10.36
CA PRO A 153 0.81 -8.83 11.70
C PRO A 153 2.31 -9.12 11.88
N TYR A 154 3.00 -9.76 10.92
CA TYR A 154 4.38 -10.21 11.11
C TYR A 154 5.46 -9.15 10.92
N LEU A 155 5.18 -8.04 10.23
CA LEU A 155 6.15 -6.94 10.01
C LEU A 155 6.03 -5.79 11.04
N HIS A 156 5.09 -5.90 12.00
CA HIS A 156 4.86 -4.95 13.09
C HIS A 156 5.87 -5.03 14.23
N GLN A 157 6.99 -5.72 14.04
CA GLN A 157 7.93 -5.88 15.13
C GLN A 157 8.56 -4.51 15.45
N THR A 158 8.26 -4.07 16.67
CA THR A 158 8.89 -2.95 17.39
C THR A 158 10.41 -2.90 17.33
N ALA A 159 11.06 -3.95 16.83
CA ALA A 159 12.49 -4.13 16.69
C ALA A 159 13.15 -3.15 15.71
N HIS A 160 12.41 -2.59 14.74
CA HIS A 160 12.97 -1.70 13.71
C HIS A 160 12.52 -0.24 13.81
N TYR A 161 11.90 0.11 14.94
CA TYR A 161 11.42 1.47 15.16
C TYR A 161 12.55 2.50 15.07
N ASP A 162 13.70 2.20 15.68
CA ASP A 162 14.84 3.11 15.74
C ASP A 162 15.47 3.33 14.35
N GLU A 163 15.53 2.30 13.52
CA GLU A 163 15.99 2.39 12.13
C GLU A 163 15.06 3.26 11.28
N ILE A 164 13.74 3.08 11.41
CA ILE A 164 12.75 3.90 10.70
C ILE A 164 12.83 5.36 11.16
N VAL A 165 12.94 5.59 12.47
CA VAL A 165 13.09 6.94 13.05
C VAL A 165 14.35 7.62 12.54
N LYS A 166 15.50 6.94 12.58
CA LYS A 166 16.75 7.48 12.03
C LYS A 166 16.62 7.82 10.55
N ALA A 167 15.98 6.95 9.77
CA ALA A 167 15.77 7.18 8.34
C ALA A 167 14.85 8.40 8.10
N LEU A 168 13.78 8.56 8.88
CA LEU A 168 12.89 9.73 8.82
C LEU A 168 13.61 11.04 9.14
N ASP A 169 14.53 11.02 10.10
CA ASP A 169 15.26 12.21 10.56
C ASP A 169 16.30 12.69 9.54
N ILE A 170 16.86 11.79 8.74
CA ILE A 170 17.85 12.14 7.71
C ILE A 170 17.24 12.34 6.32
N GLU A 171 16.06 11.78 6.03
CA GLU A 171 15.47 11.84 4.70
C GLU A 171 14.97 13.24 4.35
N GLN A 172 15.49 13.77 3.23
CA GLN A 172 15.14 15.08 2.69
C GLN A 172 14.24 14.96 1.46
N ASP A 173 14.26 13.83 0.77
CA ASP A 173 13.39 13.62 -0.38
C ASP A 173 11.93 13.41 0.09
N PRO A 174 10.99 14.29 -0.30
CA PRO A 174 9.62 14.21 0.20
C PRO A 174 8.88 12.92 -0.18
N SER A 175 9.23 12.31 -1.32
CA SER A 175 8.60 11.08 -1.80
C SER A 175 9.06 9.88 -0.97
N LEU A 176 10.36 9.77 -0.71
CA LEU A 176 10.92 8.75 0.17
C LEU A 176 10.46 8.95 1.62
N LYS A 177 10.42 10.20 2.09
CA LYS A 177 9.93 10.52 3.43
C LYS A 177 8.47 10.12 3.61
N ALA A 178 7.62 10.37 2.61
CA ALA A 178 6.21 9.96 2.65
C ALA A 178 6.04 8.43 2.73
N LYS A 179 6.85 7.67 1.98
CA LYS A 179 6.90 6.20 2.08
C LYS A 179 7.38 5.73 3.46
N LEU A 180 8.40 6.38 4.03
CA LEU A 180 8.89 6.09 5.40
C LEU A 180 7.82 6.35 6.44
N VAL A 181 7.00 7.39 6.26
CA VAL A 181 5.87 7.68 7.14
C VAL A 181 4.83 6.55 7.14
N VAL A 182 4.55 5.95 5.98
CA VAL A 182 3.66 4.78 5.89
C VAL A 182 4.24 3.58 6.65
N LEU A 183 5.54 3.31 6.45
CA LEU A 183 6.23 2.24 7.18
C LEU A 183 6.25 2.51 8.69
N PHE A 184 6.46 3.77 9.09
CA PHE A 184 6.45 4.22 10.48
C PHE A 184 5.07 4.06 11.13
N GLY A 185 4.01 4.47 10.44
CA GLY A 185 2.63 4.33 10.90
C GLY A 185 2.17 2.89 11.10
N ALA A 186 2.78 1.95 10.37
CA ALA A 186 2.57 0.54 10.59
C ALA A 186 3.18 0.06 11.91
N THR A 187 4.15 0.76 12.51
CA THR A 187 4.73 0.30 13.78
C THR A 187 3.72 0.45 14.93
N SER A 188 3.60 -0.58 15.77
CA SER A 188 2.63 -0.60 16.89
C SER A 188 3.15 0.08 18.16
N LYS A 189 3.95 1.14 18.02
CA LYS A 189 4.56 1.84 19.15
C LYS A 189 3.66 2.99 19.66
N PRO A 190 3.52 3.19 20.99
CA PRO A 190 2.61 4.20 21.55
C PRO A 190 2.92 5.66 21.20
N ASP A 191 4.16 5.96 20.82
CA ASP A 191 4.62 7.31 20.47
C ASP A 191 4.43 7.67 18.98
N VAL A 192 4.10 6.68 18.14
CA VAL A 192 3.82 6.86 16.71
C VAL A 192 2.74 7.91 16.45
N PRO A 193 1.57 7.90 17.13
CA PRO A 193 0.53 8.90 16.90
C PRO A 193 1.04 10.32 17.13
N LYS A 194 1.79 10.54 18.22
CA LYS A 194 2.33 11.85 18.55
C LYS A 194 3.27 12.36 17.46
N ARG A 195 4.20 11.52 17.00
CA ARG A 195 5.16 11.92 15.95
C ARG A 195 4.50 12.13 14.59
N LEU A 196 3.47 11.34 14.26
CA LEU A 196 2.65 11.56 13.06
C LEU A 196 1.89 12.89 13.13
N MET A 197 1.34 13.26 14.29
CA MET A 197 0.71 14.58 14.49
C MET A 197 1.72 15.71 14.32
N GLU A 198 2.92 15.58 14.89
CA GLU A 198 4.01 16.55 14.70
C GLU A 198 4.40 16.69 13.21
N MET A 199 4.40 15.59 12.44
CA MET A 199 4.65 15.64 11.00
C MET A 199 3.52 16.34 10.22
N ILE A 200 2.26 16.12 10.60
CA ILE A 200 1.10 16.82 9.99
C ILE A 200 1.16 18.33 10.24
N GLU A 201 1.73 18.76 11.36
CA GLU A 201 1.85 20.18 11.70
C GLU A 201 3.05 20.86 11.03
N ASN A 202 4.20 20.19 11.01
CA ASN A 202 5.49 20.83 10.78
C ASN A 202 6.13 20.51 9.42
N GLU A 203 5.69 19.46 8.72
CA GLU A 203 6.30 19.13 7.43
C GLU A 203 5.85 20.09 6.34
N PRO A 204 6.73 20.48 5.40
CA PRO A 204 6.33 21.34 4.29
C PRO A 204 5.62 20.57 3.17
N SER A 205 5.79 19.24 3.11
CA SER A 205 5.33 18.42 2.00
C SER A 205 3.87 17.98 2.17
N PRO A 206 2.96 18.34 1.24
CA PRO A 206 1.58 17.86 1.26
C PRO A 206 1.47 16.34 1.16
N GLU A 207 2.39 15.69 0.45
CA GLU A 207 2.42 14.23 0.33
C GLU A 207 2.74 13.58 1.69
N VAL A 208 3.69 14.16 2.44
CA VAL A 208 4.03 13.68 3.79
C VAL A 208 2.84 13.87 4.73
N HIS A 209 2.13 15.00 4.66
CA HIS A 209 0.90 15.21 5.44
C HIS A 209 -0.18 14.18 5.13
N TYR A 210 -0.37 13.89 3.85
CA TYR A 210 -1.39 12.95 3.40
C TYR A 210 -1.07 11.53 3.89
N GLN A 211 0.17 11.08 3.72
CA GLN A 211 0.60 9.78 4.23
C GLN A 211 0.62 9.72 5.76
N ALA A 212 1.00 10.80 6.46
CA ALA A 212 1.00 10.86 7.92
C ALA A 212 -0.42 10.77 8.48
N THR A 213 -1.36 11.45 7.84
CA THR A 213 -2.79 11.37 8.20
C THR A 213 -3.31 9.96 8.01
N GLY A 214 -3.09 9.33 6.84
CA GLY A 214 -3.51 7.95 6.58
C GLY A 214 -2.87 6.93 7.54
N SER A 215 -1.59 7.13 7.85
CA SER A 215 -0.83 6.33 8.82
C SER A 215 -1.37 6.44 10.24
N LEU A 216 -1.82 7.65 10.62
CA LEU A 216 -2.41 7.90 11.93
C LEU A 216 -3.71 7.11 12.09
N ILE A 217 -4.51 6.97 11.02
CA ILE A 217 -5.72 6.12 11.01
C ILE A 217 -5.37 4.67 11.36
N ALA A 218 -4.33 4.13 10.71
CA ALA A 218 -3.88 2.75 10.96
C ALA A 218 -3.38 2.59 12.39
N ALA A 219 -2.60 3.55 12.90
CA ALA A 219 -2.09 3.59 14.25
C ALA A 219 -3.19 3.76 15.31
N LEU A 220 -4.32 4.40 14.97
CA LEU A 220 -5.47 4.59 15.88
C LEU A 220 -6.25 3.31 16.15
N ARG A 221 -6.24 2.32 15.24
CA ARG A 221 -7.02 1.08 15.36
C ARG A 221 -6.73 0.26 16.64
N PRO A 222 -5.47 0.10 17.09
CA PRO A 222 -5.16 -0.57 18.36
C PRO A 222 -5.27 0.32 19.60
N LEU A 223 -5.41 1.65 19.47
CA LEU A 223 -5.43 2.55 20.64
C LEU A 223 -6.75 2.45 21.42
N TYR A 224 -6.64 2.65 22.73
CA TYR A 224 -7.75 2.73 23.68
C TYR A 224 -7.51 3.90 24.65
N GLY A 225 -8.59 4.52 25.12
CA GLY A 225 -8.53 5.58 26.15
C GLY A 225 -8.05 6.93 25.61
N ASP A 226 -7.35 7.69 26.45
CA ASP A 226 -7.08 9.12 26.26
C ASP A 226 -6.31 9.45 24.97
N GLN A 227 -5.34 8.60 24.57
CA GLN A 227 -4.55 8.80 23.35
C GLN A 227 -5.41 8.78 22.08
N TYR A 228 -6.45 7.94 22.06
CA TYR A 228 -7.37 7.86 20.93
C TYR A 228 -8.21 9.15 20.83
N THR A 229 -8.74 9.61 21.97
CA THR A 229 -9.50 10.87 22.07
C THR A 229 -8.65 12.07 21.67
N GLU A 230 -7.44 12.20 22.21
CA GLU A 230 -6.51 13.30 21.91
C GLU A 230 -6.19 13.37 20.41
N THR A 231 -5.94 12.22 19.79
CA THR A 231 -5.66 12.16 18.35
C THR A 231 -6.88 12.58 17.53
N CYS A 232 -8.08 12.15 17.92
CA CYS A 232 -9.31 12.56 17.24
C CYS A 232 -9.58 14.07 17.40
N GLU A 233 -9.36 14.64 18.58
CA GLU A 233 -9.49 16.07 18.83
C GLU A 233 -8.48 16.88 18.00
N PHE A 234 -7.23 16.42 17.92
CA PHE A 234 -6.21 17.00 17.04
C PHE A 234 -6.68 17.05 15.59
N LEU A 235 -7.16 15.92 15.06
CA LEU A 235 -7.64 15.81 13.68
C LEU A 235 -8.83 16.75 13.41
N LEU A 236 -9.79 16.84 14.33
CA LEU A 236 -10.93 17.74 14.21
C LEU A 236 -10.49 19.21 14.19
N LYS A 237 -9.58 19.60 15.09
CA LYS A 237 -9.02 20.96 15.11
C LYS A 237 -8.27 21.27 13.81
N ARG A 238 -7.52 20.31 13.27
CA ARG A 238 -6.82 20.49 11.99
C ARG A 238 -7.80 20.67 10.84
N LEU A 239 -8.86 19.86 10.78
CA LEU A 239 -9.91 19.91 9.75
C LEU A 239 -10.52 21.31 9.59
N GLU A 240 -10.70 22.04 10.69
CA GLU A 240 -11.29 23.38 10.68
C GLU A 240 -10.41 24.45 10.02
N THR A 241 -9.10 24.24 10.02
CA THR A 241 -8.10 25.21 9.52
C THR A 241 -7.46 24.78 8.20
N GLU A 242 -7.59 23.51 7.84
CA GLU A 242 -7.01 22.95 6.62
C GLU A 242 -7.71 23.49 5.36
N LYS A 243 -6.91 23.86 4.36
CA LYS A 243 -7.39 24.40 3.09
C LYS A 243 -7.27 23.38 1.97
N ASP A 244 -6.33 22.44 2.07
CA ASP A 244 -6.15 21.41 1.06
C ASP A 244 -7.32 20.41 1.09
N GLU A 245 -7.97 20.22 -0.05
CA GLU A 245 -9.10 19.29 -0.18
C GLU A 245 -8.70 17.85 0.16
N SER A 246 -7.53 17.41 -0.32
CA SER A 246 -7.08 16.02 -0.17
C SER A 246 -6.75 15.70 1.30
N LEU A 247 -6.13 16.65 2.00
CA LEU A 247 -5.87 16.53 3.44
C LEU A 247 -7.16 16.56 4.25
N ARG A 248 -8.12 17.42 3.93
CA ARG A 248 -9.43 17.39 4.60
C ARG A 248 -10.16 16.06 4.41
N VAL A 249 -10.10 15.49 3.22
CA VAL A 249 -10.62 14.14 2.96
C VAL A 249 -9.88 13.09 3.80
N ALA A 250 -8.54 13.14 3.84
CA ALA A 250 -7.73 12.20 4.63
C ALA A 250 -8.03 12.29 6.13
N ILE A 251 -8.23 13.50 6.65
CA ILE A 251 -8.57 13.76 8.06
C ILE A 251 -9.97 13.23 8.41
N LEU A 252 -10.90 13.26 7.46
CA LEU A 252 -12.27 12.77 7.66
C LEU A 252 -12.41 11.24 7.59
N ASP A 253 -11.56 10.58 6.80
CA ASP A 253 -11.59 9.12 6.60
C ASP A 253 -11.50 8.26 7.89
N PRO A 254 -10.70 8.58 8.93
CA PRO A 254 -10.73 7.83 10.18
C PRO A 254 -12.11 7.81 10.84
N PHE A 255 -12.88 8.89 10.72
CA PHE A 255 -14.22 8.94 11.30
C PHE A 255 -15.24 8.08 10.54
N VAL A 256 -14.96 7.70 9.29
CA VAL A 256 -15.78 6.72 8.55
C VAL A 256 -15.50 5.30 9.04
N SER A 257 -14.23 4.98 9.34
CA SER A 257 -13.76 3.61 9.57
C SER A 257 -13.76 3.16 11.04
N VAL A 258 -13.69 4.07 12.01
CA VAL A 258 -13.51 3.75 13.46
C VAL A 258 -14.77 4.00 14.31
N SER A 259 -15.95 3.99 13.68
CA SER A 259 -17.18 4.63 14.16
C SER A 259 -17.83 4.14 15.46
N SER A 260 -17.31 3.08 16.09
CA SER A 260 -17.86 2.56 17.35
C SER A 260 -17.15 3.08 18.62
N ARG A 261 -15.98 3.73 18.49
CA ARG A 261 -15.11 4.03 19.65
C ARG A 261 -15.05 5.50 20.04
N PHE A 262 -15.23 6.41 19.09
CA PHE A 262 -15.30 7.85 19.31
C PHE A 262 -16.33 8.44 18.38
N LYS A 263 -17.23 9.24 18.93
CA LYS A 263 -18.23 9.97 18.18
C LYS A 263 -17.73 11.41 17.96
N PRO A 264 -17.20 11.75 16.78
CA PRO A 264 -16.73 13.11 16.50
C PRO A 264 -17.88 14.11 16.64
N PRO A 265 -17.66 15.32 17.18
CA PRO A 265 -18.71 16.30 17.36
C PRO A 265 -19.51 16.52 16.07
N MET A 266 -20.82 16.29 16.16
CA MET A 266 -21.74 16.37 15.02
C MET A 266 -21.64 17.71 14.29
N GLU A 267 -21.44 18.81 15.01
CA GLU A 267 -21.31 20.15 14.45
C GLU A 267 -20.12 20.27 13.48
N VAL A 268 -18.97 19.69 13.84
CA VAL A 268 -17.78 19.69 12.98
C VAL A 268 -18.04 18.91 11.71
N LEU A 269 -18.65 17.71 11.83
CA LEU A 269 -18.97 16.91 10.67
C LEU A 269 -20.02 17.58 9.76
N ARG A 270 -21.04 18.23 10.33
CA ARG A 270 -22.04 19.00 9.57
C ARG A 270 -21.42 20.16 8.82
N LYS A 271 -20.49 20.88 9.45
CA LYS A 271 -19.73 21.95 8.79
C LYS A 271 -18.95 21.40 7.58
N SER A 272 -18.30 20.25 7.73
CA SER A 272 -17.61 19.58 6.61
C SER A 272 -18.57 18.98 5.57
N ALA A 273 -19.78 18.59 5.95
CA ALA A 273 -20.82 18.15 5.01
C ALA A 273 -21.35 19.31 4.15
N ALA A 274 -21.14 20.56 4.57
CA ALA A 274 -21.42 21.77 3.81
C ALA A 274 -20.21 22.31 3.02
N ASP A 275 -19.10 21.57 2.96
CA ASP A 275 -17.88 22.02 2.28
C ASP A 275 -18.12 22.27 0.77
N PRO A 276 -17.51 23.29 0.14
CA PRO A 276 -17.64 23.48 -1.31
C PRO A 276 -17.07 22.32 -2.13
N ALA A 277 -16.08 21.59 -1.62
CA ALA A 277 -15.50 20.43 -2.31
C ALA A 277 -16.37 19.18 -2.12
N SER A 278 -16.83 18.59 -3.24
CA SER A 278 -17.74 17.45 -3.20
C SER A 278 -17.13 16.26 -2.46
N LYS A 279 -15.84 15.96 -2.65
CA LYS A 279 -15.20 14.84 -1.94
C LYS A 279 -15.22 15.02 -0.42
N VAL A 280 -14.95 16.23 0.08
CA VAL A 280 -15.00 16.53 1.51
C VAL A 280 -16.42 16.35 2.05
N ARG A 281 -17.43 16.90 1.34
CA ARG A 281 -18.84 16.70 1.71
C ARG A 281 -19.21 15.23 1.79
N ILE A 282 -18.87 14.46 0.76
CA ILE A 282 -19.19 13.04 0.65
C ILE A 282 -18.56 12.26 1.80
N THR A 283 -17.28 12.51 2.10
CA THR A 283 -16.60 11.83 3.21
C THR A 283 -17.16 12.25 4.57
N ALA A 284 -17.51 13.52 4.76
CA ALA A 284 -18.17 13.99 5.97
C ALA A 284 -19.55 13.36 6.18
N LEU A 285 -20.37 13.27 5.12
CA LEU A 285 -21.67 12.59 5.17
C LEU A 285 -21.53 11.11 5.52
N LYS A 286 -20.52 10.43 4.95
CA LYS A 286 -20.18 9.05 5.35
C LYS A 286 -19.82 8.96 6.83
N ALA A 287 -18.98 9.88 7.33
CA ALA A 287 -18.60 9.90 8.74
C ALA A 287 -19.81 10.14 9.66
N ILE A 288 -20.70 11.10 9.32
CA ILE A 288 -21.95 11.32 10.07
C ILE A 288 -22.74 10.01 10.13
N PHE A 289 -22.91 9.37 8.99
CA PHE A 289 -23.72 8.16 8.88
C PHE A 289 -23.14 6.97 9.64
N CYS A 290 -21.82 6.78 9.58
CA CYS A 290 -21.17 5.68 10.29
C CYS A 290 -21.23 5.85 11.83
N ASN A 291 -21.27 7.09 12.34
CA ASN A 291 -21.25 7.39 13.79
C ASN A 291 -22.64 7.65 14.40
N TYR A 292 -23.60 8.07 13.57
CA TYR A 292 -24.91 8.57 14.01
C TYR A 292 -26.07 8.08 13.14
N GLY A 293 -25.86 7.07 12.29
CA GLY A 293 -26.89 6.54 11.40
C GLY A 293 -28.10 5.93 12.12
N ASP A 294 -28.00 5.62 13.41
CA ASP A 294 -29.09 5.20 14.29
C ASP A 294 -29.96 6.36 14.79
N ASP A 295 -29.49 7.60 14.69
CA ASP A 295 -30.24 8.79 15.08
C ASP A 295 -31.31 9.15 14.04
N LYS A 296 -32.57 9.16 14.47
CA LYS A 296 -33.72 9.51 13.61
C LYS A 296 -33.64 10.91 13.02
N ALA A 297 -33.06 11.88 13.74
CA ALA A 297 -32.88 13.23 13.22
C ALA A 297 -31.88 13.25 12.07
N VAL A 298 -30.77 12.49 12.19
CA VAL A 298 -29.79 12.32 11.12
C VAL A 298 -30.40 11.62 9.92
N GLN A 299 -31.19 10.55 10.13
CA GLN A 299 -31.88 9.88 9.03
C GLN A 299 -32.86 10.82 8.28
N LYS A 300 -33.58 11.69 8.99
CA LYS A 300 -34.44 12.71 8.37
C LYS A 300 -33.66 13.74 7.56
N GLU A 301 -32.52 14.19 8.08
CA GLU A 301 -31.61 15.10 7.36
C GLU A 301 -31.14 14.46 6.05
N MET A 302 -30.79 13.17 6.07
CA MET A 302 -30.39 12.41 4.88
C MET A 302 -31.53 12.25 3.86
N ILE A 303 -32.78 12.06 4.32
CA ILE A 303 -33.96 12.04 3.44
C ILE A 303 -34.11 13.38 2.72
N SER A 304 -33.92 14.51 3.43
CA SER A 304 -33.95 15.84 2.81
C SER A 304 -32.83 15.99 1.76
N LEU A 305 -31.60 15.59 2.08
CA LEU A 305 -30.47 15.60 1.13
C LEU A 305 -30.73 14.70 -0.09
N LEU A 306 -31.40 13.56 0.06
CA LEU A 306 -31.79 12.70 -1.07
C LEU A 306 -32.85 13.31 -1.97
N LYS A 307 -33.70 14.20 -1.45
CA LYS A 307 -34.75 14.88 -2.23
C LYS A 307 -34.16 16.11 -2.93
N GLU A 308 -33.46 16.94 -2.17
CA GLU A 308 -33.13 18.32 -2.54
C GLU A 308 -31.65 18.52 -2.89
N GLY A 309 -30.78 17.59 -2.52
CA GLY A 309 -29.35 17.67 -2.78
C GLY A 309 -28.98 17.59 -4.26
N ASP A 310 -27.75 18.02 -4.57
CA ASP A 310 -27.14 17.82 -5.88
C ASP A 310 -26.93 16.32 -6.18
N SER A 311 -26.57 16.00 -7.43
CA SER A 311 -26.39 14.60 -7.87
C SER A 311 -25.32 13.85 -7.06
N ASP A 312 -24.23 14.53 -6.71
CA ASP A 312 -23.11 13.94 -5.96
C ASP A 312 -23.51 13.61 -4.52
N THR A 313 -24.22 14.54 -3.87
CA THR A 313 -24.77 14.42 -2.53
C THR A 313 -25.78 13.28 -2.48
N LYS A 314 -26.70 13.22 -3.45
CA LYS A 314 -27.65 12.11 -3.59
C LYS A 314 -26.94 10.77 -3.77
N GLY A 315 -25.91 10.72 -4.62
CA GLY A 315 -25.08 9.54 -4.83
C GLY A 315 -24.37 9.07 -3.55
N ALA A 316 -23.82 10.01 -2.78
CA ALA A 316 -23.15 9.72 -1.52
C ALA A 316 -24.10 9.21 -0.44
N VAL A 317 -25.26 9.84 -0.25
CA VAL A 317 -26.25 9.36 0.72
C VAL A 317 -26.73 7.96 0.35
N ARG A 318 -26.93 7.66 -0.95
CA ARG A 318 -27.24 6.30 -1.41
C ARG A 318 -26.15 5.31 -1.02
N LEU A 319 -24.88 5.60 -1.34
CA LEU A 319 -23.74 4.74 -0.99
C LEU A 319 -23.66 4.49 0.52
N CYS A 320 -23.92 5.51 1.34
CA CYS A 320 -23.96 5.38 2.79
C CYS A 320 -25.03 4.38 3.21
N VAL A 321 -26.28 4.53 2.73
CA VAL A 321 -27.39 3.63 3.07
C VAL A 321 -27.12 2.18 2.64
N TYR A 322 -26.53 1.96 1.46
CA TYR A 322 -26.08 0.62 1.04
C TYR A 322 -25.09 0.02 2.05
N TYR A 323 -24.13 0.80 2.52
CA TYR A 323 -23.11 0.34 3.46
C TYR A 323 -23.68 -0.04 4.84
N LEU A 324 -24.74 0.61 5.32
CA LEU A 324 -25.42 0.20 6.56
C LEU A 324 -26.29 -1.03 6.40
N ASN A 325 -26.89 -1.25 5.22
CA ASN A 325 -27.67 -2.46 4.97
C ASN A 325 -26.80 -3.73 4.85
N ASP A 326 -25.50 -3.57 4.58
CA ASP A 326 -24.52 -4.67 4.48
C ASP A 326 -23.86 -5.02 5.83
N ARG A 327 -24.02 -4.19 6.88
CA ARG A 327 -23.55 -4.53 8.22
C ARG A 327 -24.61 -5.40 8.91
N ASP A 328 -24.24 -6.64 9.26
CA ASP A 328 -25.05 -7.67 9.95
C ASP A 328 -25.71 -7.25 11.30
N ASN A 329 -25.53 -6.00 11.75
CA ASN A 329 -26.19 -5.40 12.91
C ASN A 329 -27.03 -4.21 12.44
N HIS A 330 -28.27 -4.48 12.01
CA HIS A 330 -29.20 -3.46 11.55
C HIS A 330 -29.56 -2.42 12.63
N PRO A 331 -29.28 -1.11 12.46
CA PRO A 331 -30.20 -0.11 12.95
C PRO A 331 -31.51 -0.20 12.13
N GLN A 332 -32.67 -0.03 12.76
CA GLN A 332 -33.93 0.13 12.03
C GLN A 332 -33.85 1.44 11.24
N LEU A 333 -33.43 1.35 9.97
CA LEU A 333 -33.46 2.48 9.04
C LEU A 333 -34.91 2.87 8.79
N ASP A 334 -35.13 4.18 8.69
CA ASP A 334 -36.42 4.74 8.33
C ASP A 334 -36.91 4.14 6.99
N PRO A 335 -38.16 3.63 6.93
CA PRO A 335 -38.71 3.05 5.71
C PRO A 335 -38.65 3.98 4.50
N GLU A 336 -38.80 5.29 4.70
CA GLU A 336 -38.72 6.29 3.64
C GLU A 336 -37.28 6.43 3.12
N LEU A 337 -36.29 6.41 4.00
CA LEU A 337 -34.87 6.43 3.63
C LEU A 337 -34.51 5.21 2.78
N ASN A 338 -34.95 4.02 3.20
CA ASN A 338 -34.78 2.80 2.41
C ASN A 338 -35.47 2.91 1.04
N TYR A 339 -36.74 3.34 1.01
CA TYR A 339 -37.48 3.50 -0.24
C TYR A 339 -36.77 4.42 -1.24
N LEU A 340 -36.31 5.60 -0.79
CA LEU A 340 -35.65 6.59 -1.65
C LEU A 340 -34.32 6.09 -2.23
N VAL A 341 -33.60 5.21 -1.51
CA VAL A 341 -32.32 4.65 -1.97
C VAL A 341 -32.52 3.54 -3.01
N TYR A 342 -33.54 2.70 -2.83
CA TYR A 342 -33.75 1.53 -3.70
C TYR A 342 -34.65 1.80 -4.91
N HIS A 343 -35.50 2.84 -4.90
CA HIS A 343 -36.47 3.06 -5.98
C HIS A 343 -36.22 4.29 -6.87
N ASN A 344 -35.31 5.20 -6.49
CA ASN A 344 -34.92 6.34 -7.34
C ASN A 344 -33.65 6.10 -8.19
N ARG A 345 -33.42 4.88 -8.69
CA ARG A 345 -32.24 4.51 -9.50
C ARG A 345 -32.22 5.10 -10.93
N LYS A 346 -33.16 5.97 -11.30
CA LYS A 346 -33.21 6.58 -12.64
C LYS A 346 -32.29 7.77 -12.78
#